data_AF-A0AAD9DBH9-F1
#
_entry.id   AF-A0AAD9DBH9-F1
#
_cell.length_a   1.000
_cell.length_b   1.000
_cell.length_c   1.000
_cell.angle_alpha   90.00
_cell.angle_beta   90.00
_cell.angle_gamma   90.00
#
_symmetry.space_group_name_H-M   'P 1'
#
loop_
_entity.id
_entity.type
_entity.pdbx_description
1 polymer ?
#
loop_
_entity_poly.entity_id
_entity_poly.type
_entity_poly.pdbx_seq_one_letter_code
_entity_poly.pdbx_strand_id
1 'polypeptide(L)'
;YDSSSLPSISPTHPEQKLCHRPLITAVAYLFQFIVPDHLSLNNDTMLQLSSNLVLRWHYCRRIVAAFSTNIKNDELFAEEINILYDSKCNVCKLEMDMLASRDARLHGSKRRIKLTDIESDSFDPNDPANGGISYAKGMSAINAVYRDGRVIEGPKVFLKAYEFVELGWLFKFTEWPLFKPAVDIGYKLFANYRTNFTRGSSLDELISAYEEKKNIVQVECTSSICTTKR
;
A
#
# COMPACT_ATOMS: atom_id res chain seq x y z
N TYR A 1 -20.89 41.61 28.29
CA TYR A 1 -21.85 42.17 27.33
C TYR A 1 -22.14 41.11 26.30
N ASP A 2 -23.43 40.87 26.14
CA ASP A 2 -24.08 39.82 25.35
C ASP A 2 -24.14 40.18 23.85
N SER A 3 -24.48 39.15 23.06
CA SER A 3 -25.29 39.17 21.83
C SER A 3 -24.60 39.09 20.45
N SER A 4 -24.71 37.87 19.89
CA SER A 4 -25.34 37.53 18.59
C SER A 4 -24.71 37.95 17.27
N SER A 5 -24.28 36.99 16.43
CA SER A 5 -25.12 36.35 15.38
C SER A 5 -24.29 35.61 14.30
N LEU A 6 -24.67 34.36 14.07
CA LEU A 6 -24.26 33.39 13.03
C LEU A 6 -24.78 33.82 11.63
N PRO A 7 -24.30 33.28 10.47
CA PRO A 7 -24.43 31.84 10.18
C PRO A 7 -23.32 31.12 9.40
N SER A 8 -23.30 29.83 9.74
CA SER A 8 -22.77 28.67 9.03
C SER A 8 -23.31 28.52 7.61
N ILE A 9 -22.43 28.28 6.63
CA ILE A 9 -22.80 27.80 5.30
C ILE A 9 -22.12 26.46 5.07
N SER A 10 -22.95 25.42 5.06
CA SER A 10 -22.68 24.07 4.56
C SER A 10 -22.51 24.10 3.04
N PRO A 11 -21.56 23.36 2.44
CA PRO A 11 -21.60 23.08 1.02
C PRO A 11 -22.61 21.96 0.77
N THR A 12 -23.75 22.33 0.22
CA THR A 12 -24.76 21.42 -0.33
C THR A 12 -24.17 20.67 -1.53
N HIS A 13 -24.11 19.35 -1.39
CA HIS A 13 -23.91 18.37 -2.44
C HIS A 13 -24.90 18.60 -3.60
N PRO A 14 -24.47 18.70 -4.87
CA PRO A 14 -25.35 18.38 -5.98
C PRO A 14 -25.48 16.86 -6.09
N GLU A 15 -26.72 16.40 -6.26
CA GLU A 15 -27.13 15.01 -6.41
C GLU A 15 -26.19 14.21 -7.33
N GLN A 16 -25.52 13.22 -6.74
CA GLN A 16 -24.92 12.13 -7.48
C GLN A 16 -26.05 11.26 -8.06
N LYS A 17 -26.45 11.51 -9.30
CA LYS A 17 -27.13 10.47 -10.08
C LYS A 17 -26.11 9.38 -10.39
N LEU A 18 -26.12 8.40 -9.50
CA LEU A 18 -25.55 7.08 -9.57
C LEU A 18 -25.41 6.60 -11.03
N CYS A 19 -24.17 6.58 -11.54
CA CYS A 19 -23.85 5.78 -12.71
C CYS A 19 -24.05 4.31 -12.31
N HIS A 20 -25.27 3.80 -12.53
CA HIS A 20 -25.55 2.39 -12.42
C HIS A 20 -24.60 1.64 -13.37
N ARG A 21 -23.77 0.78 -12.77
CA ARG A 21 -23.12 -0.33 -13.48
C ARG A 21 -24.18 -1.06 -14.31
N PRO A 22 -23.78 -1.54 -15.50
CA PRO A 22 -23.90 -2.96 -15.70
C PRO A 22 -22.50 -3.56 -15.82
N LEU A 23 -22.38 -4.75 -15.22
CA LEU A 23 -21.25 -5.62 -15.37
C LEU A 23 -20.93 -5.86 -16.85
N ILE A 24 -19.64 -5.96 -17.08
CA ILE A 24 -18.96 -6.46 -18.27
C ILE A 24 -19.60 -7.80 -18.70
N THR A 25 -19.66 -8.02 -20.02
CA THR A 25 -19.95 -9.30 -20.72
C THR A 25 -21.37 -9.85 -20.65
N ALA A 26 -22.25 -9.38 -21.55
CA ALA A 26 -23.19 -10.18 -22.35
C ALA A 26 -24.05 -9.23 -23.19
N VAL A 27 -24.52 -9.68 -24.36
CA VAL A 27 -25.45 -8.98 -25.26
C VAL A 27 -24.82 -7.93 -26.19
N ALA A 28 -23.81 -8.35 -26.96
CA ALA A 28 -23.51 -7.77 -28.27
C ALA A 28 -24.38 -8.40 -29.40
N TYR A 29 -25.47 -9.11 -29.08
CA TYR A 29 -26.23 -9.93 -30.04
C TYR A 29 -27.75 -9.79 -30.03
N LEU A 30 -28.33 -8.85 -29.27
CA LEU A 30 -29.80 -8.63 -29.27
C LEU A 30 -30.15 -7.15 -29.32
N PHE A 31 -29.82 -6.50 -30.44
CA PHE A 31 -30.37 -5.19 -30.82
C PHE A 31 -31.03 -5.28 -32.20
N GLN A 32 -31.80 -6.35 -32.44
CA GLN A 32 -32.66 -6.49 -33.62
C GLN A 32 -34.16 -6.46 -33.30
N PHE A 33 -34.55 -6.27 -32.04
CA PHE A 33 -35.97 -6.24 -31.65
C PHE A 33 -36.16 -5.12 -30.62
N ILE A 34 -37.28 -4.42 -30.71
CA ILE A 34 -37.62 -3.15 -30.03
C ILE A 34 -37.18 -1.90 -30.81
N VAL A 35 -37.68 -1.76 -32.04
CA VAL A 35 -38.12 -0.45 -32.56
C VAL A 35 -39.58 -0.64 -32.98
N PRO A 36 -40.56 0.04 -32.36
CA PRO A 36 -41.94 0.04 -32.86
C PRO A 36 -42.03 0.83 -34.16
N ASP A 37 -42.59 0.19 -35.19
CA ASP A 37 -43.03 0.81 -36.44
C ASP A 37 -44.13 1.84 -36.17
N HIS A 38 -43.76 3.10 -35.94
CA HIS A 38 -44.49 4.29 -36.36
C HIS A 38 -43.84 5.53 -35.73
N LEU A 39 -42.84 6.09 -36.39
CA LEU A 39 -42.54 7.52 -36.33
C LEU A 39 -41.56 7.84 -37.46
N SER A 40 -42.10 8.40 -38.53
CA SER A 40 -41.36 9.04 -39.61
C SER A 40 -40.57 10.22 -39.03
N LEU A 41 -39.33 9.98 -38.65
CA LEU A 41 -38.39 11.02 -38.26
C LEU A 41 -37.59 11.45 -39.50
N ASN A 42 -37.72 12.73 -39.86
CA ASN A 42 -37.03 13.35 -41.00
C ASN A 42 -35.50 13.34 -40.83
N ASN A 43 -34.78 13.26 -41.96
CA ASN A 43 -33.31 13.15 -42.05
C ASN A 43 -32.52 14.16 -41.22
N ASP A 44 -33.06 15.35 -40.94
CA ASP A 44 -32.39 16.37 -40.12
C ASP A 44 -32.28 16.00 -38.63
N THR A 45 -33.23 15.22 -38.11
CA THR A 45 -33.21 14.76 -36.71
C THR A 45 -32.19 13.63 -36.47
N MET A 46 -31.90 12.82 -37.49
CA MET A 46 -30.86 11.78 -37.45
C MET A 46 -29.44 12.38 -37.35
N LEU A 47 -29.19 13.51 -38.01
CA LEU A 47 -27.89 14.18 -37.97
C LEU A 47 -27.62 14.85 -36.60
N GLN A 48 -28.63 15.45 -35.96
CA GLN A 48 -28.49 16.07 -34.63
C GLN A 48 -28.42 15.05 -33.47
N LEU A 49 -29.05 13.88 -33.61
CA LEU A 49 -28.92 12.81 -32.63
C LEU A 49 -27.51 12.19 -32.65
N SER A 50 -26.91 12.07 -33.83
CA SER A 50 -25.53 11.57 -33.97
C SER A 50 -24.49 12.50 -33.34
N SER A 51 -24.65 13.82 -33.47
CA SER A 51 -23.70 14.80 -32.90
C SER A 51 -23.77 14.84 -31.36
N ASN A 52 -24.96 14.75 -30.77
CA ASN A 52 -25.11 14.76 -29.31
C ASN A 52 -24.62 13.47 -28.65
N LEU A 53 -24.82 12.32 -29.30
CA LEU A 53 -24.30 11.03 -28.82
C LEU A 53 -22.78 10.93 -28.97
N VAL A 54 -22.21 11.44 -30.06
CA VAL A 54 -20.76 11.49 -30.29
C VAL A 54 -20.08 12.43 -29.29
N LEU A 55 -20.62 13.64 -29.08
CA LEU A 55 -20.09 14.59 -28.08
C LEU A 55 -20.17 14.02 -26.65
N ARG A 56 -21.27 13.36 -26.31
CA ARG A 56 -21.46 12.72 -25.00
C ARG A 56 -20.55 11.49 -24.82
N TRP A 57 -20.26 10.74 -25.87
CA TRP A 57 -19.27 9.66 -25.85
C TRP A 57 -17.85 10.20 -25.65
N HIS A 58 -17.44 11.23 -26.40
CA HIS A 58 -16.13 11.86 -26.23
C HIS A 58 -15.97 12.49 -24.83
N TYR A 59 -17.02 13.13 -24.32
CA TYR A 59 -17.04 13.70 -22.97
C TYR A 59 -16.92 12.61 -21.89
N CYS A 60 -17.71 11.55 -21.98
CA CYS A 60 -17.65 10.42 -21.04
C CYS A 60 -16.30 9.71 -21.12
N ARG A 61 -15.74 9.51 -22.33
CA ARG A 61 -14.40 8.93 -22.53
C ARG A 61 -13.30 9.80 -21.91
N ARG A 62 -13.40 11.12 -22.01
CA ARG A 62 -12.46 12.06 -21.38
C ARG A 62 -12.57 12.04 -19.85
N ILE A 63 -13.78 11.98 -19.29
CA ILE A 63 -13.98 11.87 -17.84
C ILE A 63 -13.42 10.54 -17.32
N VAL A 64 -13.72 9.42 -17.99
CA VAL A 64 -13.20 8.10 -17.60
C VAL A 64 -11.68 8.03 -17.72
N ALA A 65 -11.10 8.63 -18.76
CA ALA A 65 -9.64 8.73 -18.90
C ALA A 65 -9.02 9.61 -17.80
N ALA A 66 -9.61 10.77 -17.49
CA ALA A 66 -9.13 11.67 -16.44
C ALA A 66 -9.29 11.08 -15.02
N PHE A 67 -10.35 10.30 -14.79
CA PHE A 67 -10.55 9.57 -13.53
C PHE A 67 -9.56 8.40 -13.40
N SER A 68 -9.29 7.68 -14.49
CA SER A 68 -8.29 6.61 -14.52
C SER A 68 -6.86 7.12 -14.30
N THR A 69 -6.54 8.36 -14.66
CA THR A 69 -5.24 8.98 -14.33
C THR A 69 -5.16 9.40 -12.86
N ASN A 70 -6.29 9.67 -12.21
CA ASN A 70 -6.31 10.09 -10.80
C ASN A 70 -6.08 8.91 -9.85
N ILE A 71 -6.59 7.71 -10.18
CA ILE A 71 -6.42 6.49 -9.36
C ILE A 71 -4.97 5.96 -9.35
N LYS A 72 -4.12 6.34 -10.32
CA LYS A 72 -2.73 5.87 -10.38
C LYS A 72 -1.76 6.62 -9.45
N ASN A 73 -2.20 7.67 -8.77
CA ASN A 73 -1.31 8.55 -8.01
C ASN A 73 -1.16 8.22 -6.51
N ASP A 74 -1.79 7.16 -6.01
CA ASP A 74 -1.72 6.78 -4.59
C ASP A 74 -0.57 5.79 -4.27
N GLU A 75 0.41 5.65 -5.17
CA GLU A 75 1.54 4.74 -4.98
C GLU A 75 2.58 5.35 -4.03
N LEU A 76 2.81 4.70 -2.90
CA LEU A 76 3.72 5.18 -1.85
C LEU A 76 5.20 5.11 -2.28
N PHE A 77 5.54 4.22 -3.22
CA PHE A 77 6.88 4.02 -3.75
C PHE A 77 6.83 3.27 -5.10
N ALA A 78 7.97 3.24 -5.81
CA ALA A 78 8.07 2.73 -7.17
C ALA A 78 8.06 1.19 -7.25
N GLU A 79 8.62 0.54 -6.22
CA GLU A 79 8.65 -0.91 -6.06
C GLU A 79 7.24 -1.48 -5.77
N GLU A 80 7.08 -2.80 -5.80
CA GLU A 80 5.79 -3.45 -5.51
C GLU A 80 5.55 -3.59 -4.01
N ILE A 81 6.63 -3.82 -3.26
CA ILE A 81 6.59 -4.09 -1.82
C ILE A 81 7.80 -3.47 -1.11
N ASN A 82 7.56 -2.89 0.07
CA ASN A 82 8.57 -2.44 1.01
C ASN A 82 8.62 -3.42 2.19
N ILE A 83 9.75 -4.09 2.39
CA ILE A 83 9.96 -5.04 3.49
C ILE A 83 10.71 -4.32 4.61
N LEU A 84 10.11 -4.32 5.79
CA LEU A 84 10.70 -3.76 7.00
C LEU A 84 11.49 -4.87 7.70
N TYR A 85 12.80 -4.68 7.86
CA TYR A 85 13.70 -5.69 8.39
C TYR A 85 14.63 -5.13 9.47
N ASP A 86 15.20 -6.04 10.26
CA ASP A 86 16.23 -5.76 11.26
C ASP A 86 17.61 -6.03 10.64
N SER A 87 18.41 -5.00 10.35
CA SER A 87 19.76 -5.15 9.80
C SER A 87 20.79 -5.73 10.78
N LYS A 88 20.53 -5.68 12.09
CA LYS A 88 21.39 -6.24 13.15
C LYS A 88 21.09 -7.71 13.43
N CYS A 89 20.00 -8.24 12.90
CA CYS A 89 19.75 -9.68 12.86
C CYS A 89 20.52 -10.30 11.68
N ASN A 90 21.62 -11.01 11.95
CA ASN A 90 22.48 -11.59 10.90
C ASN A 90 21.72 -12.46 9.88
N VAL A 91 20.81 -13.32 10.34
CA VAL A 91 20.00 -14.18 9.46
C VAL A 91 19.06 -13.34 8.60
N CYS A 92 18.43 -12.33 9.19
CA CYS A 92 17.52 -11.43 8.49
C CYS A 92 18.26 -10.63 7.42
N LYS A 93 19.45 -10.11 7.75
CA LYS A 93 20.28 -9.36 6.81
C LYS A 93 20.75 -10.21 5.63
N LEU A 94 21.25 -11.42 5.88
CA LEU A 94 21.67 -12.34 4.83
C LEU A 94 20.52 -12.65 3.85
N GLU A 95 19.34 -12.89 4.39
CA GLU A 95 18.12 -13.12 3.61
C GLU A 95 17.76 -11.91 2.74
N MET A 96 17.74 -10.71 3.33
CA MET A 96 17.43 -9.47 2.60
C MET A 96 18.48 -9.14 1.53
N ASP A 97 19.77 -9.33 1.81
CA ASP A 97 20.86 -9.11 0.85
C ASP A 97 20.76 -10.09 -0.33
N MET A 98 20.39 -11.35 -0.08
CA MET A 98 20.15 -12.35 -1.13
C MET A 98 18.95 -11.95 -2.00
N LEU A 99 17.82 -11.59 -1.38
CA LEU A 99 16.62 -11.16 -2.10
C LEU A 99 16.90 -9.91 -2.94
N ALA A 100 17.58 -8.92 -2.37
CA ALA A 100 17.95 -7.71 -3.09
C ALA A 100 18.90 -7.98 -4.26
N SER A 101 19.92 -8.81 -4.08
CA SER A 101 20.84 -9.18 -5.16
C SER A 101 20.12 -9.89 -6.30
N ARG A 102 19.22 -10.82 -5.96
CA ARG A 102 18.46 -11.57 -6.96
C ARG A 102 17.42 -10.70 -7.68
N ASP A 103 16.71 -9.84 -6.96
CA ASP A 103 15.77 -8.87 -7.53
C ASP A 103 16.49 -7.92 -8.51
N ALA A 104 17.70 -7.46 -8.17
CA ALA A 104 18.54 -6.66 -9.07
C ALA A 104 18.86 -7.41 -10.37
N ARG A 105 19.25 -8.69 -10.24
CA ARG A 105 19.63 -9.51 -11.39
C ARG A 105 18.46 -9.82 -12.32
N LEU A 106 17.26 -9.99 -11.78
CA LEU A 106 16.06 -10.30 -12.56
C LEU A 106 15.43 -9.06 -13.19
N HIS A 107 15.37 -7.95 -12.46
CA HIS A 107 14.59 -6.78 -12.87
C HIS A 107 15.43 -5.53 -13.21
N GLY A 108 16.75 -5.60 -13.06
CA GLY A 108 17.68 -4.52 -13.40
C GLY A 108 17.38 -3.25 -12.60
N SER A 109 17.13 -2.14 -13.30
CA SER A 109 16.76 -0.86 -12.70
C SER A 109 15.32 -0.78 -12.20
N LYS A 110 14.44 -1.72 -12.56
CA LYS A 110 13.02 -1.75 -12.17
C LYS A 110 12.79 -2.74 -11.03
N ARG A 111 13.45 -2.49 -9.90
CA ARG A 111 13.37 -3.33 -8.69
C ARG A 111 11.92 -3.56 -8.25
N ARG A 112 11.61 -4.76 -7.74
CA ARG A 112 10.28 -5.09 -7.20
C ARG A 112 10.22 -4.96 -5.69
N ILE A 113 11.37 -5.06 -5.03
CA ILE A 113 11.47 -5.07 -3.58
C ILE A 113 12.25 -3.84 -3.11
N LYS A 114 11.59 -3.02 -2.30
CA LYS A 114 12.19 -2.00 -1.44
C LYS A 114 12.48 -2.63 -0.08
N LEU A 115 13.60 -2.27 0.52
CA LEU A 115 13.99 -2.71 1.86
C LEU A 115 14.12 -1.49 2.76
N THR A 116 13.45 -1.51 3.91
CA THR A 116 13.57 -0.48 4.94
C THR A 116 14.11 -1.09 6.22
N ASP A 117 15.25 -0.58 6.67
CA ASP A 117 15.87 -1.02 7.92
C ASP A 117 15.23 -0.31 9.12
N ILE A 118 14.69 -1.08 10.04
CA ILE A 118 14.03 -0.60 11.27
C ILE A 118 15.06 -0.12 12.30
N GLU A 119 16.32 -0.57 12.18
CA GLU A 119 17.44 -0.12 13.03
C GLU A 119 18.09 1.16 12.51
N SER A 120 17.64 1.69 11.37
CA SER A 120 18.13 2.96 10.83
C SER A 120 17.66 4.14 11.68
N ASP A 121 18.55 5.12 11.91
CA ASP A 121 18.18 6.38 12.57
C ASP A 121 17.17 7.20 11.74
N SER A 122 17.02 6.90 10.45
CA SER A 122 16.03 7.52 9.57
C SER A 122 14.68 6.79 9.53
N PHE A 123 14.52 5.70 10.30
CA PHE A 123 13.25 4.97 10.35
C PHE A 123 12.18 5.80 11.06
N ASP A 124 11.14 6.18 10.32
CA ASP A 124 9.96 6.86 10.87
C ASP A 124 8.70 6.00 10.70
N PRO A 125 8.09 5.53 11.81
CA PRO A 125 6.80 4.83 11.76
C PRO A 125 5.67 5.66 11.13
N ASN A 126 5.77 6.99 11.11
CA ASN A 126 4.75 7.88 10.55
C ASN A 126 4.89 8.06 9.03
N ASP A 127 6.00 7.64 8.43
CA ASP A 127 6.10 7.59 6.98
C ASP A 127 5.05 6.60 6.44
N PRO A 128 4.13 7.02 5.55
CA PRO A 128 3.16 6.12 4.95
C PRO A 128 3.78 4.88 4.30
N ALA A 129 4.99 4.97 3.75
CA ALA A 129 5.72 3.85 3.16
C ALA A 129 6.08 2.75 4.19
N ASN A 130 6.08 3.09 5.48
CA ASN A 130 6.32 2.18 6.60
C ASN A 130 5.02 1.66 7.23
N GLY A 131 3.85 2.09 6.74
CA GLY A 131 2.55 1.50 7.07
C GLY A 131 2.14 1.61 8.54
N GLY A 132 2.64 2.62 9.27
CA GLY A 132 2.35 2.78 10.70
C GLY A 132 3.00 1.71 11.59
N ILE A 133 4.00 0.98 11.08
CA ILE A 133 4.68 -0.07 11.85
C ILE A 133 5.62 0.57 12.86
N SER A 134 5.28 0.45 14.14
CA SER A 134 6.16 0.87 15.23
C SER A 134 7.41 -0.01 15.31
N TYR A 135 8.47 0.49 15.96
CA TYR A 135 9.68 -0.28 16.22
C TYR A 135 9.36 -1.62 16.91
N ALA A 136 8.54 -1.59 17.98
CA ALA A 136 8.12 -2.80 18.69
C ALA A 136 7.39 -3.81 17.77
N LYS A 137 6.45 -3.36 16.94
CA LYS A 137 5.75 -4.23 15.99
C LYS A 137 6.71 -4.82 14.95
N GLY A 138 7.57 -3.98 14.38
CA GLY A 138 8.58 -4.36 13.40
C GLY A 138 9.64 -5.34 13.93
N MET A 139 9.96 -5.24 15.22
CA MET A 139 10.88 -6.15 15.89
C MET A 139 10.21 -7.48 16.28
N SER A 140 8.92 -7.47 16.60
CA SER A 140 8.17 -8.68 16.99
C SER A 140 7.91 -9.67 15.84
N ALA A 141 7.71 -9.16 14.63
CA ALA A 141 7.47 -9.96 13.44
C ALA A 141 7.95 -9.20 12.20
N ILE A 142 8.27 -9.92 11.13
CA ILE A 142 8.57 -9.29 9.84
C ILE A 142 7.29 -8.66 9.30
N ASN A 143 7.41 -7.44 8.78
CA ASN A 143 6.30 -6.69 8.21
C ASN A 143 6.70 -6.24 6.80
N ALA A 144 5.71 -6.10 5.94
CA ALA A 144 5.89 -5.46 4.64
C ALA A 144 4.65 -4.67 4.26
N VAL A 145 4.88 -3.62 3.49
CA VAL A 145 3.85 -2.69 3.00
C VAL A 145 3.85 -2.80 1.48
N TYR A 146 2.70 -3.01 0.87
CA TYR A 146 2.54 -2.91 -0.58
C TYR A 146 2.53 -1.45 -1.00
N ARG A 147 2.83 -1.20 -2.28
CA ARG A 147 2.83 0.17 -2.84
C ARG A 147 1.50 0.91 -2.72
N ASP A 148 0.40 0.18 -2.53
CA ASP A 148 -0.96 0.70 -2.28
C ASP A 148 -1.29 0.91 -0.79
N GLY A 149 -0.31 0.72 0.10
CA GLY A 149 -0.45 0.89 1.55
C GLY A 149 -0.97 -0.35 2.30
N ARG A 150 -1.31 -1.45 1.63
CA ARG A 150 -1.72 -2.69 2.32
C ARG A 150 -0.54 -3.30 3.09
N VAL A 151 -0.77 -3.62 4.36
CA VAL A 151 0.25 -4.23 5.24
C VAL A 151 0.06 -5.75 5.29
N ILE A 152 1.17 -6.48 5.21
CA ILE A 152 1.26 -7.91 5.48
C ILE A 152 2.34 -8.20 6.53
N GLU A 153 2.17 -9.29 7.27
CA GLU A 153 3.06 -9.65 8.36
C GLU A 153 3.36 -11.16 8.40
N GLY A 154 4.45 -11.51 9.07
CA GLY A 154 4.85 -12.88 9.34
C GLY A 154 5.28 -13.64 8.07
N PRO A 155 5.05 -14.97 8.00
CA PRO A 155 5.52 -15.81 6.90
C PRO A 155 5.07 -15.35 5.51
N LYS A 156 3.92 -14.68 5.42
CA LYS A 156 3.39 -14.14 4.16
C LYS A 156 4.32 -13.15 3.49
N VAL A 157 5.12 -12.41 4.27
CA VAL A 157 6.12 -11.48 3.73
C VAL A 157 7.16 -12.24 2.91
N PHE A 158 7.68 -13.35 3.44
CA PHE A 158 8.66 -14.17 2.73
C PHE A 158 8.03 -14.80 1.49
N LEU A 159 6.83 -15.37 1.58
CA LEU A 159 6.13 -15.93 0.42
C LEU A 159 6.07 -14.92 -0.74
N LYS A 160 5.70 -13.68 -0.44
CA LYS A 160 5.59 -12.61 -1.45
C LYS A 160 6.94 -12.12 -1.94
N ALA A 161 7.91 -11.93 -1.06
CA ALA A 161 9.28 -11.59 -1.44
C ALA A 161 9.88 -12.62 -2.40
N TYR A 162 9.71 -13.92 -2.09
CA TYR A 162 10.19 -15.02 -2.90
C TYR A 162 9.44 -15.16 -4.23
N GLU A 163 8.14 -14.84 -4.28
CA GLU A 163 7.40 -14.73 -5.54
C GLU A 163 8.01 -13.65 -6.47
N PHE A 164 8.36 -12.47 -5.95
CA PHE A 164 8.95 -11.38 -6.76
C PHE A 164 10.32 -11.72 -7.35
N VAL A 165 11.07 -12.63 -6.71
CA VAL A 165 12.35 -13.13 -7.22
C VAL A 165 12.25 -14.49 -7.92
N GLU A 166 11.05 -14.89 -8.35
CA GLU A 166 10.79 -16.14 -9.10
C GLU A 166 11.20 -17.44 -8.35
N LEU A 167 11.21 -17.40 -7.01
CA LEU A 167 11.49 -18.54 -6.15
C LEU A 167 10.30 -18.93 -5.26
N GLY A 168 9.11 -18.37 -5.51
CA GLY A 168 7.89 -18.69 -4.75
C GLY A 168 7.53 -20.18 -4.76
N TRP A 169 7.96 -20.94 -5.78
CA TRP A 169 7.75 -22.38 -5.85
C TRP A 169 8.38 -23.14 -4.67
N LEU A 170 9.48 -22.62 -4.09
CA LEU A 170 10.18 -23.24 -2.97
C LEU A 170 9.29 -23.32 -1.73
N PHE A 171 8.38 -22.36 -1.55
CA PHE A 171 7.56 -22.27 -0.34
C PHE A 171 6.10 -22.65 -0.54
N LYS A 172 5.68 -23.08 -1.74
CA LYS A 172 4.27 -23.47 -2.01
C LYS A 172 3.75 -24.56 -1.06
N PHE A 173 4.62 -25.49 -0.64
CA PHE A 173 4.21 -26.55 0.30
C PHE A 173 3.80 -25.99 1.68
N THR A 174 4.35 -24.84 2.08
CA THR A 174 4.03 -24.17 3.35
C THR A 174 2.65 -23.53 3.35
N GLU A 175 2.05 -23.31 2.18
CA GLU A 175 0.72 -22.74 2.03
C GLU A 175 -0.41 -23.79 2.12
N TRP A 176 -0.08 -25.09 2.12
CA TRP A 176 -1.10 -26.14 2.24
C TRP A 176 -1.83 -25.96 3.59
N PRO A 177 -3.18 -25.92 3.60
CA PRO A 177 -3.99 -25.84 4.83
C PRO A 177 -3.54 -26.70 6.01
N LEU A 178 -2.94 -27.87 5.75
CA LEU A 178 -2.45 -28.78 6.79
C LEU A 178 -1.11 -28.34 7.41
N PHE A 179 -0.19 -27.79 6.61
CA PHE A 179 1.14 -27.37 7.07
C PHE A 179 1.17 -25.93 7.57
N LYS A 180 0.26 -25.09 7.07
CA LYS A 180 0.20 -23.67 7.40
C LYS A 180 0.20 -23.38 8.92
N PRO A 181 -0.60 -24.07 9.76
CA PRO A 181 -0.58 -23.83 11.21
C PRO A 181 0.78 -24.14 11.84
N ALA A 182 1.44 -25.23 11.40
CA ALA A 182 2.76 -25.61 11.90
C ALA A 182 3.83 -24.58 11.52
N VAL A 183 3.77 -24.04 10.29
CA VAL A 183 4.65 -22.97 9.81
C VAL A 183 4.44 -21.70 10.62
N ASP A 184 3.19 -21.31 10.85
CA ASP A 184 2.86 -20.09 11.61
C ASP A 184 3.34 -20.21 13.07
N ILE A 185 3.25 -21.39 13.70
CA ILE A 185 3.77 -21.65 15.05
C ILE A 185 5.30 -21.62 15.06
N GLY A 186 5.95 -22.35 14.15
CA GLY A 186 7.40 -22.40 14.06
C GLY A 186 7.99 -21.01 13.81
N TYR A 187 7.34 -20.21 12.97
CA TYR A 187 7.71 -18.82 12.73
C TYR A 187 7.61 -17.96 13.99
N LYS A 188 6.51 -18.04 14.75
CA LYS A 188 6.37 -17.27 16.00
C LYS A 188 7.46 -17.59 17.01
N LEU A 189 7.81 -18.88 17.14
CA LEU A 189 8.93 -19.30 17.99
C LEU A 189 10.25 -18.68 17.50
N PHE A 190 10.56 -18.83 16.21
CA PHE A 190 11.76 -18.22 15.64
C PHE A 190 11.79 -16.69 15.87
N ALA A 191 10.69 -15.98 15.59
CA ALA A 191 10.61 -14.53 15.72
C ALA A 191 10.88 -14.06 17.16
N ASN A 192 10.39 -14.79 18.16
CA ASN A 192 10.61 -14.46 19.57
C ASN A 192 12.05 -14.75 20.04
N TYR A 193 12.69 -15.79 19.51
CA TYR A 193 14.04 -16.20 19.93
C TYR A 193 15.17 -15.66 19.05
N ARG A 194 14.88 -15.13 17.85
CA ARG A 194 15.91 -14.68 16.90
C ARG A 194 16.82 -13.61 17.49
N THR A 195 16.29 -12.67 18.28
CA THR A 195 17.08 -11.57 18.85
C THR A 195 18.04 -12.08 19.92
N ASN A 196 17.61 -13.03 20.75
CA ASN A 196 18.48 -13.66 21.75
C ASN A 196 19.68 -14.33 21.09
N PHE A 197 19.44 -15.08 20.01
CA PHE A 197 20.50 -15.82 19.35
C PHE A 197 21.38 -14.93 18.46
N THR A 198 20.80 -13.98 17.73
CA THR A 198 21.55 -13.17 16.76
C THR A 198 22.18 -11.91 17.37
N ARG A 199 21.58 -11.36 18.43
CA ARG A 199 22.00 -10.09 19.05
C ARG A 199 22.39 -10.22 20.52
N GLY A 200 22.09 -11.34 21.18
CA GLY A 200 22.39 -11.54 22.59
C GLY A 200 21.47 -10.76 23.54
N SER A 201 20.35 -10.22 23.05
CA SER A 201 19.39 -9.44 23.83
C SER A 201 17.96 -9.88 23.55
N SER A 202 17.11 -9.79 24.56
CA SER A 202 15.67 -10.04 24.43
C SER A 202 14.97 -8.96 23.63
N LEU A 203 13.82 -9.32 23.05
CA LEU A 203 12.98 -8.37 22.32
C LEU A 203 12.57 -7.19 23.20
N ASP A 204 12.22 -7.45 24.46
CA ASP A 204 11.79 -6.42 25.42
C ASP A 204 12.93 -5.47 25.80
N GLU A 205 14.15 -5.99 25.95
CA GLU A 205 15.35 -5.16 26.18
C GLU A 205 15.63 -4.24 24.98
N LEU A 206 15.51 -4.74 23.75
CA LEU A 206 15.73 -3.95 22.55
C LEU A 206 14.67 -2.84 22.40
N ILE A 207 13.41 -3.16 22.68
CA ILE A 207 12.31 -2.18 22.65
C ILE A 207 12.56 -1.09 23.71
N SER A 208 12.90 -1.48 24.93
CA SER A 208 13.18 -0.55 26.02
C SER A 208 14.36 0.38 25.70
N ALA A 209 15.44 -0.17 25.14
CA ALA A 209 16.61 0.61 24.73
C ALA A 209 16.29 1.60 23.59
N TYR A 210 15.43 1.21 22.65
CA TYR A 210 14.96 2.10 21.57
C TYR A 210 14.13 3.26 22.14
N GLU A 211 13.21 2.98 23.07
CA GLU A 211 12.38 4.00 23.71
C GLU A 211 13.22 4.97 24.55
N GLU A 212 14.20 4.48 25.31
CA GLU A 212 15.14 5.31 26.06
C GLU A 212 15.93 6.24 25.14
N LYS A 213 16.51 5.70 24.06
CA LYS A 213 17.23 6.49 23.05
C LYS A 213 16.33 7.58 22.45
N LYS A 214 15.08 7.24 22.09
CA LYS A 214 14.12 8.19 21.52
C LYS A 214 13.74 9.29 22.51
N ASN A 215 13.54 8.93 23.78
CA ASN A 215 13.24 9.90 24.84
C ASN A 215 14.41 10.85 25.10
N ILE A 216 15.65 10.37 25.13
CA ILE A 216 16.84 11.22 25.28
C ILE A 216 16.92 12.22 24.14
N VAL A 217 16.79 11.77 22.89
CA VAL A 217 16.81 12.65 21.70
C VAL A 217 15.70 13.69 21.76
N GLN A 218 14.49 13.30 22.20
CA GLN A 218 13.39 14.24 22.36
C GLN A 218 13.68 15.28 23.44
N VAL A 219 14.21 14.86 24.59
CA VAL A 219 14.63 15.78 25.65
C VAL A 219 15.69 16.74 25.13
N GLU A 220 16.73 16.27 24.45
CA GLU A 220 17.78 17.12 23.84
C GLU A 220 17.22 18.12 22.83
N CYS A 221 16.29 17.71 21.97
CA CYS A 221 15.62 18.62 21.03
C CYS A 221 14.82 19.70 21.77
N THR A 222 14.18 19.36 22.90
CA THR A 222 13.42 20.32 23.72
C THR A 222 14.27 21.16 24.67
N SER A 223 15.43 20.65 25.10
CA SER A 223 16.35 21.30 26.03
C SER A 223 17.48 22.04 25.35
N SER A 224 17.61 21.92 24.02
CA SER A 224 18.42 22.81 23.20
C SER A 224 17.81 24.21 23.27
N ILE A 225 18.11 24.89 24.37
CA ILE A 225 17.89 26.31 24.56
C ILE A 225 18.50 26.99 23.33
N CYS A 226 17.65 27.53 22.46
CA CYS A 226 18.05 28.47 21.43
C CYS A 226 18.66 29.71 22.11
N THR A 227 19.93 29.65 22.51
CA THR A 227 20.71 30.87 22.73
C THR A 227 21.11 31.39 21.36
N THR A 228 20.20 32.12 20.72
CA THR A 228 20.60 33.17 19.79
C THR A 228 21.38 34.20 20.61
N LYS A 229 22.71 34.09 20.61
CA LYS A 229 23.56 35.19 21.05
C LYS A 229 23.38 36.32 20.03
N ARG A 230 22.74 37.38 20.51
CA ARG A 230 22.50 38.66 19.83
C ARG A 230 23.81 39.34 19.48
#